data_AF-A0A101E1H9-F1
#
_entry.id   AF-A0A101E1H9-F1
#
_cell.length_a   1.000
_cell.length_b   1.000
_cell.length_c   1.000
_cell.angle_alpha   90.00
_cell.angle_beta   90.00
_cell.angle_gamma   90.00
#
_symmetry.space_group_name_H-M   'P 1'
#
loop_
_entity.id
_entity.type
_entity.pdbx_description
1 polymer ?
#
loop_
_entity_poly.entity_id
_entity_poly.type
_entity_poly.pdbx_seq_one_letter_code
_entity_poly.pdbx_strand_id
1 'polypeptide(L)'
;MDVEIVEELSKMLAGRKAVTEEEIRRKAIRCALKIMGARLVGIDAELIEDVTCSLIDCPITLKSLHFSEKVKIGDVLFYHPHVIKPEKEDFEQAYFEYKQSKKFLDAFDIMREVTDRFFEGYEAEGRYMRKYTKDGRNYYAFFSTIDDTFEDVDIHLRMVDEVDGDYVVIVPTENELNPFLKFFKQYSEDAKRAGLKIWVVNPDEKTIDPFIGYPKDFRLLKGFKNPKAAALVSAYWRVTVTDLD
;
A
#
# COMPACT_ATOMS: atom_id res chain seq x y z
N MET A 1 -18.18 -8.25 7.58
CA MET A 1 -18.10 -6.81 7.24
C MET A 1 -17.84 -5.98 8.50
N ASP A 2 -16.79 -5.15 8.49
CA ASP A 2 -16.28 -4.43 9.67
C ASP A 2 -16.62 -2.93 9.58
N VAL A 3 -17.48 -2.45 10.49
CA VAL A 3 -17.98 -1.07 10.50
C VAL A 3 -16.87 -0.05 10.74
N GLU A 4 -15.82 -0.42 11.48
CA GLU A 4 -14.71 0.48 11.79
C GLU A 4 -13.90 0.84 10.55
N ILE A 5 -13.72 -0.13 9.63
CA ILE A 5 -13.04 0.10 8.34
C ILE A 5 -13.85 1.08 7.49
N VAL A 6 -15.18 0.93 7.44
CA VAL A 6 -16.06 1.83 6.69
C VAL A 6 -16.06 3.25 7.27
N GLU A 7 -16.08 3.39 8.60
CA GLU A 7 -15.98 4.69 9.25
C GLU A 7 -14.63 5.35 8.96
N GLU A 8 -13.53 4.61 9.00
CA GLU A 8 -12.20 5.14 8.72
C GLU A 8 -12.00 5.50 7.25
N LEU A 9 -12.53 4.68 6.33
CA LEU A 9 -12.53 4.98 4.90
C LEU A 9 -13.37 6.22 4.58
N SER A 10 -14.51 6.37 5.25
CA SER A 10 -15.34 7.56 5.13
C SER A 10 -14.63 8.83 5.61
N LYS A 11 -13.81 8.75 6.66
CA LYS A 11 -12.95 9.87 7.08
C LYS A 11 -11.85 10.15 6.05
N MET A 12 -11.21 9.12 5.51
CA MET A 12 -10.15 9.26 4.49
C MET A 12 -10.68 9.89 3.20
N LEU A 13 -11.94 9.62 2.85
CA LEU A 13 -12.62 10.19 1.68
C LEU A 13 -13.42 11.46 2.02
N ALA A 14 -13.31 12.00 3.23
CA ALA A 14 -14.04 13.19 3.62
C ALA A 14 -13.68 14.39 2.71
N GLY A 15 -14.71 15.07 2.21
CA GLY A 15 -14.55 16.19 1.28
C GLY A 15 -14.35 15.79 -0.19
N ARG A 16 -14.18 14.50 -0.50
CA ARG A 16 -14.17 14.02 -1.89
C ARG A 16 -15.57 14.14 -2.47
N LYS A 17 -15.70 14.81 -3.62
CA LYS A 17 -16.97 14.96 -4.33
C LYS A 17 -17.14 13.94 -5.45
N ALA A 18 -16.05 13.45 -6.02
CA ALA A 18 -16.03 12.37 -7.00
C ALA A 18 -14.91 11.39 -6.64
N VAL A 19 -15.18 10.10 -6.82
CA VAL A 19 -14.24 8.99 -6.58
C VAL A 19 -14.42 7.90 -7.63
N THR A 20 -13.50 6.94 -7.66
CA THR A 20 -13.63 5.71 -8.46
C THR A 20 -13.66 4.49 -7.54
N GLU A 21 -14.17 3.36 -8.05
CA GLU A 21 -14.18 2.11 -7.31
C GLU A 21 -12.75 1.65 -6.98
N GLU A 22 -11.81 1.85 -7.90
CA GLU A 22 -10.40 1.56 -7.69
C GLU A 22 -9.80 2.41 -6.57
N GLU A 23 -10.10 3.72 -6.52
CA GLU A 23 -9.70 4.61 -5.42
C GLU A 23 -10.23 4.09 -4.07
N ILE A 24 -11.53 3.77 -4.01
CA ILE A 24 -12.17 3.24 -2.80
C ILE A 24 -11.49 1.93 -2.38
N ARG A 25 -11.27 1.00 -3.30
CA ARG A 25 -10.67 -0.30 -3.01
C ARG A 25 -9.23 -0.19 -2.50
N ARG A 26 -8.40 0.65 -3.13
CA ARG A 26 -7.03 0.91 -2.66
C ARG A 26 -7.04 1.51 -1.25
N LYS A 27 -7.88 2.51 -1.00
CA LYS A 27 -7.99 3.16 0.31
C LYS A 27 -8.60 2.23 1.37
N ALA A 28 -9.51 1.33 0.99
CA ALA A 28 -10.04 0.30 1.88
C ALA A 28 -8.95 -0.65 2.38
N ILE A 29 -7.99 -1.05 1.54
CA ILE A 29 -6.83 -1.88 1.95
C ILE A 29 -5.97 -1.13 2.98
N ARG A 30 -5.73 0.17 2.77
CA ARG A 30 -5.00 1.03 3.72
C ARG A 30 -5.73 1.15 5.06
N CYS A 31 -7.04 1.40 5.03
CA CYS A 31 -7.88 1.45 6.23
C CYS A 31 -7.91 0.11 6.97
N ALA A 32 -7.94 -1.01 6.25
CA ALA A 32 -7.91 -2.33 6.84
C ALA A 32 -6.59 -2.56 7.61
N LEU A 33 -5.44 -2.13 7.09
CA LEU A 33 -4.18 -2.15 7.85
C LEU A 33 -4.30 -1.29 9.12
N LYS A 34 -4.81 -0.07 8.99
CA LYS A 34 -4.91 0.90 10.09
C LYS A 34 -5.76 0.38 11.27
N ILE A 35 -6.83 -0.32 10.98
CA ILE A 35 -7.80 -0.81 11.97
C ILE A 35 -7.43 -2.21 12.47
N MET A 36 -6.99 -3.10 11.59
CA MET A 36 -6.79 -4.51 11.91
C MET A 36 -5.37 -4.84 12.36
N GLY A 37 -4.38 -4.04 11.95
CA GLY A 37 -2.96 -4.31 12.17
C GLY A 37 -2.57 -5.70 11.66
N ALA A 38 -1.89 -6.48 12.51
CA ALA A 38 -1.47 -7.84 12.19
C ALA A 38 -2.62 -8.82 11.87
N ARG A 39 -3.85 -8.53 12.35
CA ARG A 39 -5.03 -9.38 12.07
C ARG A 39 -5.42 -9.37 10.58
N LEU A 40 -4.94 -8.40 9.80
CA LEU A 40 -5.16 -8.32 8.36
C LEU A 40 -4.69 -9.58 7.61
N VAL A 41 -3.74 -10.34 8.16
CA VAL A 41 -3.30 -11.62 7.60
C VAL A 41 -4.46 -12.61 7.46
N GLY A 42 -5.43 -12.59 8.37
CA GLY A 42 -6.56 -13.53 8.36
C GLY A 42 -7.73 -13.12 7.47
N ILE A 43 -7.57 -12.06 6.65
CA ILE A 43 -8.66 -11.45 5.90
C ILE A 43 -8.60 -11.83 4.43
N ASP A 44 -9.77 -12.17 3.89
CA ASP A 44 -9.99 -12.52 2.49
C ASP A 44 -10.25 -11.28 1.62
N ALA A 45 -10.44 -11.52 0.32
CA ALA A 45 -10.79 -10.47 -0.63
C ALA A 45 -12.21 -9.93 -0.41
N GLU A 46 -13.12 -10.78 0.09
CA GLU A 46 -14.54 -10.47 0.24
C GLU A 46 -14.76 -9.30 1.20
N LEU A 47 -13.99 -9.21 2.30
CA LEU A 47 -14.14 -8.07 3.21
C LEU A 47 -13.85 -6.72 2.53
N ILE A 48 -12.82 -6.64 1.70
CA ILE A 48 -12.46 -5.39 1.01
C ILE A 48 -13.50 -5.05 -0.06
N GLU A 49 -14.04 -6.06 -0.73
CA GLU A 49 -15.11 -5.91 -1.71
C GLU A 49 -16.40 -5.44 -1.04
N ASP A 50 -16.81 -6.05 0.07
CA ASP A 50 -17.95 -5.64 0.90
C ASP A 50 -17.82 -4.18 1.37
N VAL A 51 -16.64 -3.81 1.88
CA VAL A 51 -16.36 -2.42 2.32
C VAL A 51 -16.50 -1.45 1.13
N THR A 52 -15.95 -1.81 -0.04
CA THR A 52 -16.03 -0.99 -1.25
C THR A 52 -17.49 -0.83 -1.70
N CYS A 53 -18.23 -1.94 -1.81
CA CYS A 53 -19.65 -1.95 -2.17
C CYS A 53 -20.50 -1.15 -1.19
N SER A 54 -20.15 -1.11 0.09
CA SER A 54 -20.91 -0.35 1.09
C SER A 54 -20.91 1.17 0.82
N LEU A 55 -19.83 1.70 0.24
CA LEU A 55 -19.74 3.12 -0.10
C LEU A 55 -20.44 3.48 -1.42
N ILE A 56 -20.72 2.49 -2.27
CA ILE A 56 -21.24 2.69 -3.63
C ILE A 56 -22.71 2.28 -3.75
N ASP A 57 -23.06 1.06 -3.33
CA ASP A 57 -24.37 0.47 -3.61
C ASP A 57 -25.27 0.41 -2.38
N CYS A 58 -24.75 -0.03 -1.22
CA CYS A 58 -25.59 -0.24 -0.02
C CYS A 58 -24.89 0.26 1.25
N PRO A 59 -25.19 1.49 1.73
CA PRO A 59 -24.55 2.03 2.93
C PRO A 59 -24.99 1.25 4.16
N ILE A 60 -24.02 0.85 4.97
CA ILE A 60 -24.23 -0.07 6.10
C ILE A 60 -24.29 0.65 7.46
N THR A 61 -23.98 1.94 7.49
CA THR A 61 -23.99 2.78 8.69
C THR A 61 -24.31 4.22 8.31
N LEU A 62 -24.98 4.96 9.21
CA LEU A 62 -25.29 6.39 9.05
C LEU A 62 -24.03 7.28 8.96
N LYS A 63 -22.88 6.76 9.41
CA LYS A 63 -21.58 7.44 9.31
C LYS A 63 -20.84 7.12 8.02
N SER A 64 -21.38 6.22 7.19
CA SER A 64 -20.78 5.89 5.89
C SER A 64 -21.02 7.06 4.94
N LEU A 65 -19.96 7.51 4.29
CA LEU A 65 -20.14 8.21 3.02
C LEU A 65 -20.83 7.27 2.03
N HIS A 66 -21.63 7.86 1.14
CA HIS A 66 -22.34 7.10 0.12
C HIS A 66 -22.32 7.85 -1.20
N PHE A 67 -21.68 7.24 -2.20
CA PHE A 67 -21.47 7.76 -3.54
C PHE A 67 -22.45 7.09 -4.52
N SER A 68 -23.74 7.38 -4.34
CA SER A 68 -24.85 6.71 -5.01
C SER A 68 -24.94 6.95 -6.52
N GLU A 69 -24.46 8.11 -6.98
CA GLU A 69 -24.62 8.53 -8.38
C GLU A 69 -23.42 8.10 -9.22
N LYS A 70 -23.69 7.70 -10.46
CA LYS A 70 -22.72 7.14 -11.39
C LYS A 70 -22.59 8.05 -12.62
N VAL A 71 -21.36 8.41 -12.98
CA VAL A 71 -21.07 9.20 -14.19
C VAL A 71 -19.92 8.55 -14.96
N LYS A 72 -20.13 8.27 -16.24
CA LYS A 72 -19.09 7.72 -17.13
C LYS A 72 -18.44 8.84 -17.93
N ILE A 73 -17.12 8.96 -17.85
CA ILE A 73 -16.32 9.90 -18.65
C ILE A 73 -15.22 9.10 -19.36
N GLY A 74 -15.29 9.03 -20.69
CA GLY A 74 -14.46 8.11 -21.47
C GLY A 74 -14.74 6.66 -21.05
N ASP A 75 -13.70 5.94 -20.65
CA ASP A 75 -13.79 4.54 -20.19
C ASP A 75 -13.81 4.38 -18.67
N VAL A 76 -13.83 5.49 -17.92
CA VAL A 76 -13.80 5.47 -16.45
C VAL A 76 -15.17 5.78 -15.87
N LEU A 77 -15.56 5.00 -14.87
CA LEU A 77 -16.79 5.19 -14.10
C LEU A 77 -16.47 5.90 -12.79
N PHE A 78 -17.10 7.05 -12.58
CA PHE A 78 -16.97 7.87 -11.38
C PHE A 78 -18.24 7.78 -10.54
N TYR A 79 -18.06 7.91 -9.24
CA TYR A 79 -19.10 7.87 -8.24
C TYR A 79 -19.13 9.19 -7.46
N HIS A 80 -20.30 9.74 -7.21
CA HIS A 80 -20.47 10.96 -6.42
C HIS A 80 -21.70 10.90 -5.49
N PRO A 81 -21.74 11.70 -4.41
CA PRO A 81 -22.92 11.78 -3.56
C PRO A 81 -24.09 12.44 -4.30
N HIS A 82 -25.31 11.94 -4.08
CA HIS A 82 -26.54 12.47 -4.72
C HIS A 82 -26.74 13.99 -4.57
N VAL A 83 -26.40 14.52 -3.40
CA VAL A 83 -26.65 15.92 -3.05
C VAL A 83 -25.55 16.89 -3.54
N ILE A 84 -24.47 16.36 -4.11
CA ILE A 84 -23.31 17.14 -4.56
C ILE A 84 -23.23 17.06 -6.08
N LYS A 85 -22.98 18.20 -6.71
CA LYS A 85 -22.61 18.29 -8.12
C LYS A 85 -21.10 18.49 -8.21
N PRO A 86 -20.33 17.48 -8.65
CA PRO A 86 -18.90 17.64 -8.83
C PRO A 86 -18.59 18.58 -10.00
N GLU A 87 -17.50 19.34 -9.86
CA GLU A 87 -16.94 20.21 -10.89
C GLU A 87 -15.80 19.49 -11.62
N LYS A 88 -15.23 20.14 -12.64
CA LYS A 88 -14.20 19.54 -13.49
C LYS A 88 -12.99 19.12 -12.66
N GLU A 89 -12.59 19.95 -11.72
CA GLU A 89 -11.45 19.76 -10.83
C GLU A 89 -11.63 18.53 -9.93
N ASP A 90 -12.87 18.25 -9.50
CA ASP A 90 -13.19 17.06 -8.69
C ASP A 90 -12.95 15.77 -9.48
N PHE A 91 -13.36 15.76 -10.76
CA PHE A 91 -13.12 14.62 -11.66
C PHE A 91 -11.65 14.49 -12.04
N GLU A 92 -10.93 15.59 -12.23
CA GLU A 92 -9.48 15.57 -12.48
C GLU A 92 -8.72 14.95 -11.29
N GLN A 93 -9.09 15.32 -10.06
CA GLN A 93 -8.52 14.72 -8.86
C GLN A 93 -8.88 13.24 -8.73
N ALA A 94 -10.15 12.86 -8.96
CA ALA A 94 -10.58 11.46 -8.97
C ALA A 94 -9.88 10.64 -10.05
N TYR A 95 -9.60 11.23 -11.21
CA TYR A 95 -8.88 10.56 -12.28
C TYR A 95 -7.39 10.36 -11.97
N PHE A 96 -6.77 11.30 -11.27
CA PHE A 96 -5.41 11.13 -10.74
C PHE A 96 -5.34 9.93 -9.77
N GLU A 97 -6.25 9.90 -8.80
CA GLU A 97 -6.39 8.80 -7.82
C GLU A 97 -6.69 7.46 -8.48
N TYR A 98 -7.58 7.46 -9.51
CA TYR A 98 -7.88 6.29 -10.32
C TYR A 98 -6.63 5.71 -10.97
N LYS A 99 -5.77 6.53 -11.58
CA LYS A 99 -4.55 6.03 -12.25
C LYS A 99 -3.60 5.35 -11.28
N GLN A 100 -3.39 5.95 -10.11
CA GLN A 100 -2.55 5.36 -9.06
C GLN A 100 -3.15 4.05 -8.55
N SER A 101 -4.45 4.07 -8.28
CA SER A 101 -5.16 2.91 -7.72
C SER A 101 -5.22 1.76 -8.70
N LYS A 102 -5.55 2.02 -9.97
CA LYS A 102 -5.56 1.02 -11.01
C LYS A 102 -4.19 0.40 -11.22
N LYS A 103 -3.13 1.21 -11.32
CA LYS A 103 -1.75 0.73 -11.47
C LYS A 103 -1.38 -0.24 -10.33
N PHE A 104 -1.69 0.13 -9.08
CA PHE A 104 -1.43 -0.72 -7.93
C PHE A 104 -2.24 -2.02 -7.97
N LEU A 105 -3.56 -1.93 -8.19
CA LEU A 105 -4.46 -3.08 -8.20
C LEU A 105 -4.12 -4.07 -9.34
N ASP A 106 -3.78 -3.57 -10.52
CA ASP A 106 -3.37 -4.40 -11.67
C ASP A 106 -2.03 -5.11 -11.41
N ALA A 107 -1.11 -4.47 -10.66
CA ALA A 107 0.17 -5.06 -10.30
C ALA A 107 0.12 -5.98 -9.07
N PHE A 108 -0.95 -5.90 -8.27
CA PHE A 108 -1.02 -6.52 -6.93
C PHE A 108 -0.76 -8.03 -6.94
N ASP A 109 -1.45 -8.79 -7.80
CA ASP A 109 -1.30 -10.24 -7.84
C ASP A 109 0.12 -10.64 -8.29
N ILE A 110 0.71 -9.91 -9.25
CA ILE A 110 2.10 -10.12 -9.69
C ILE A 110 3.07 -9.81 -8.55
N MET A 111 2.87 -8.70 -7.83
CA MET A 111 3.70 -8.36 -6.69
C MET A 111 3.67 -9.44 -5.61
N ARG A 112 2.48 -9.97 -5.32
CA ARG A 112 2.32 -11.09 -4.38
C ARG A 112 3.07 -12.32 -4.87
N GLU A 113 2.91 -12.72 -6.12
CA GLU A 113 3.61 -13.88 -6.71
C GLU A 113 5.13 -13.73 -6.70
N VAL A 114 5.65 -12.54 -6.99
CA VAL A 114 7.09 -12.25 -6.89
C VAL A 114 7.57 -12.39 -5.46
N THR A 115 6.80 -11.88 -4.50
CA THR A 115 7.14 -11.94 -3.07
C THR A 115 7.07 -13.38 -2.55
N ASP A 116 6.05 -14.15 -2.95
CA ASP A 116 5.91 -15.57 -2.60
C ASP A 116 7.10 -16.39 -3.11
N ARG A 117 7.55 -16.13 -4.35
CA ARG A 117 8.76 -16.77 -4.91
C ARG A 117 10.04 -16.32 -4.19
N PHE A 118 10.12 -15.08 -3.75
CA PHE A 118 11.25 -14.61 -2.93
C PHE A 118 11.34 -15.35 -1.60
N PHE A 119 10.20 -15.68 -0.98
CA PHE A 119 10.10 -16.47 0.24
C PHE A 119 9.93 -17.98 -0.02
N GLU A 120 10.47 -18.51 -1.12
CA GLU A 120 10.34 -19.93 -1.44
C GLU A 120 10.78 -20.84 -0.27
N GLY A 121 9.91 -21.79 0.07
CA GLY A 121 10.08 -22.70 1.20
C GLY A 121 9.76 -22.11 2.57
N TYR A 122 9.07 -20.97 2.64
CA TYR A 122 8.32 -20.51 3.81
C TYR A 122 6.85 -20.91 3.65
N GLU A 123 6.17 -21.17 4.76
CA GLU A 123 4.70 -21.25 4.78
C GLU A 123 4.13 -19.84 4.66
N ALA A 124 3.12 -19.64 3.80
CA ALA A 124 2.62 -18.32 3.45
C ALA A 124 1.10 -18.22 3.59
N GLU A 125 0.63 -17.29 4.42
CA GLU A 125 -0.79 -17.04 4.68
C GLU A 125 -1.19 -15.57 4.44
N GLY A 126 -2.48 -15.32 4.21
CA GLY A 126 -3.06 -14.00 3.98
C GLY A 126 -3.01 -13.50 2.54
N ARG A 127 -3.71 -12.39 2.24
CA ARG A 127 -3.79 -11.81 0.89
C ARG A 127 -3.13 -10.43 0.81
N TYR A 128 -3.72 -9.43 1.48
CA TYR A 128 -3.24 -8.03 1.46
C TYR A 128 -2.08 -7.77 2.41
N MET A 129 -1.97 -8.59 3.46
CA MET A 129 -0.77 -8.77 4.24
C MET A 129 -0.40 -10.26 4.19
N ARG A 130 0.79 -10.57 3.69
CA ARG A 130 1.32 -11.92 3.64
C ARG A 130 2.17 -12.17 4.87
N LYS A 131 1.91 -13.26 5.58
CA LYS A 131 2.78 -13.74 6.66
C LYS A 131 3.55 -14.95 6.16
N TYR A 132 4.88 -14.87 6.21
CA TYR A 132 5.78 -15.96 5.84
C TYR A 132 6.45 -16.52 7.09
N THR A 133 6.32 -17.83 7.31
CA THR A 133 6.88 -18.51 8.49
C THR A 133 7.84 -19.64 8.11
N LYS A 134 9.03 -19.65 8.72
CA LYS A 134 10.02 -20.73 8.58
C LYS A 134 10.98 -20.77 9.75
N ASP A 135 11.25 -21.95 10.30
CA ASP A 135 12.21 -22.16 11.39
C ASP A 135 12.00 -21.20 12.60
N GLY A 136 10.74 -20.90 12.94
CA GLY A 136 10.39 -19.94 14.00
C GLY A 136 10.61 -18.46 13.66
N ARG A 137 10.93 -18.12 12.40
CA ARG A 137 11.02 -16.76 11.90
C ARG A 137 9.75 -16.39 11.17
N ASN A 138 9.24 -15.18 11.42
CA ASN A 138 8.06 -14.63 10.76
C ASN A 138 8.43 -13.35 10.00
N TYR A 139 7.89 -13.20 8.80
CA TYR A 139 7.89 -11.97 8.02
C TYR A 139 6.46 -11.55 7.72
N TYR A 140 6.14 -10.28 7.93
CA TYR A 140 4.83 -9.70 7.60
C TYR A 140 5.00 -8.70 6.47
N ALA A 141 4.53 -9.05 5.27
CA ALA A 141 4.65 -8.28 4.06
C ALA A 141 3.31 -7.63 3.68
N PHE A 142 3.21 -6.31 3.83
CA PHE A 142 2.05 -5.53 3.42
C PHE A 142 2.27 -4.90 2.06
N PHE A 143 1.28 -4.98 1.16
CA PHE A 143 1.38 -4.45 -0.20
C PHE A 143 0.77 -3.05 -0.29
N SER A 144 1.54 -2.09 -0.79
CA SER A 144 1.13 -0.69 -0.89
C SER A 144 1.81 0.02 -2.06
N THR A 145 1.55 1.32 -2.24
CA THR A 145 2.39 2.19 -3.07
C THR A 145 3.37 2.96 -2.19
N ILE A 146 4.44 3.51 -2.78
CA ILE A 146 5.39 4.34 -2.03
C ILE A 146 4.76 5.66 -1.54
N ASP A 147 3.81 6.23 -2.29
CA ASP A 147 3.06 7.42 -1.86
C ASP A 147 2.13 7.10 -0.68
N ASP A 148 1.40 5.99 -0.74
CA ASP A 148 0.56 5.55 0.39
C ASP A 148 1.43 5.22 1.62
N THR A 149 2.59 4.59 1.41
CA THR A 149 3.57 4.30 2.48
C THR A 149 4.12 5.59 3.11
N PHE A 150 4.30 6.64 2.31
CA PHE A 150 4.70 7.96 2.78
C PHE A 150 3.60 8.60 3.64
N GLU A 151 2.34 8.56 3.18
CA GLU A 151 1.20 9.13 3.90
C GLU A 151 0.90 8.38 5.22
N ASP A 152 1.06 7.06 5.21
CA ASP A 152 0.72 6.17 6.31
C ASP A 152 1.95 5.73 7.12
N VAL A 153 3.06 6.49 7.06
CA VAL A 153 4.34 6.09 7.67
C VAL A 153 4.21 5.78 9.17
N ASP A 154 3.43 6.57 9.91
CA ASP A 154 3.21 6.35 11.35
C ASP A 154 2.53 5.02 11.65
N ILE A 155 1.65 4.56 10.75
CA ILE A 155 1.00 3.24 10.85
C ILE A 155 2.05 2.17 10.62
N HIS A 156 2.88 2.32 9.57
CA HIS A 156 3.94 1.37 9.27
C HIS A 156 5.01 1.29 10.36
N LEU A 157 5.39 2.40 10.98
CA LEU A 157 6.34 2.40 12.11
C LEU A 157 5.75 1.64 13.31
N ARG A 158 4.48 1.89 13.64
CA ARG A 158 3.78 1.15 14.71
C ARG A 158 3.71 -0.36 14.42
N MET A 159 3.44 -0.72 13.17
CA MET A 159 3.38 -2.12 12.75
C MET A 159 4.69 -2.88 12.98
N VAL A 160 5.84 -2.21 12.95
CA VAL A 160 7.13 -2.86 13.26
C VAL A 160 7.16 -3.37 14.69
N ASP A 161 6.55 -2.65 15.63
CA ASP A 161 6.50 -3.02 17.05
C ASP A 161 5.34 -3.98 17.37
N GLU A 162 4.24 -3.95 16.60
CA GLU A 162 3.05 -4.77 16.83
C GLU A 162 3.20 -6.23 16.36
N VAL A 163 4.01 -6.48 15.33
CA VAL A 163 4.14 -7.84 14.77
C VAL A 163 5.23 -8.65 15.47
N ASP A 164 4.96 -9.93 15.70
CA ASP A 164 5.97 -10.88 16.16
C ASP A 164 6.82 -11.39 14.97
N GLY A 165 7.68 -10.53 14.44
CA GLY A 165 8.51 -10.82 13.27
C GLY A 165 9.12 -9.59 12.60
N ASP A 166 9.65 -9.76 11.39
CA ASP A 166 10.10 -8.64 10.56
C ASP A 166 8.92 -8.09 9.74
N TYR A 167 8.56 -6.82 9.95
CA TYR A 167 7.60 -6.11 9.09
C TYR A 167 8.27 -5.54 7.84
N VAL A 168 7.63 -5.71 6.68
CA VAL A 168 8.07 -5.19 5.40
C VAL A 168 6.90 -4.63 4.59
N VAL A 169 7.09 -3.46 4.00
CA VAL A 169 6.16 -2.91 3.00
C VAL A 169 6.68 -3.22 1.62
N ILE A 170 5.86 -3.87 0.79
CA ILE A 170 6.15 -4.22 -0.58
C ILE A 170 5.49 -3.19 -1.49
N VAL A 171 6.29 -2.48 -2.27
CA VAL A 171 5.81 -1.43 -3.19
C VAL A 171 6.21 -1.76 -4.63
N PRO A 172 5.42 -1.37 -5.64
CA PRO A 172 5.82 -1.54 -7.03
C PRO A 172 6.92 -0.53 -7.41
N THR A 173 7.61 -0.79 -8.52
CA THR A 173 8.44 0.22 -9.19
C THR A 173 7.59 1.38 -9.69
N GLU A 174 8.11 2.60 -9.54
CA GLU A 174 7.51 3.81 -10.10
C GLU A 174 8.21 4.25 -11.38
N ASN A 175 7.46 4.92 -12.26
CA ASN A 175 8.02 5.55 -13.46
C ASN A 175 8.85 6.78 -13.11
N GLU A 176 8.54 7.41 -11.97
CA GLU A 176 9.20 8.60 -11.47
C GLU A 176 9.97 8.30 -10.18
N LEU A 177 11.11 8.95 -10.03
CA LEU A 177 11.96 8.80 -8.85
C LEU A 177 11.46 9.63 -7.66
N ASN A 178 10.65 10.66 -7.92
CA ASN A 178 10.23 11.66 -6.94
C ASN A 178 9.56 11.07 -5.68
N PRO A 179 8.63 10.10 -5.77
CA PRO A 179 8.01 9.51 -4.58
C PRO A 179 9.02 8.86 -3.63
N PHE A 180 9.98 8.12 -4.20
CA PHE A 180 11.06 7.49 -3.44
C PHE A 180 12.01 8.53 -2.81
N LEU A 181 12.36 9.60 -3.52
CA LEU A 181 13.18 10.69 -2.96
C LEU A 181 12.47 11.42 -1.83
N LYS A 182 11.16 11.68 -1.99
CA LYS A 182 10.33 12.32 -0.97
C LYS A 182 10.31 11.49 0.32
N PHE A 183 10.06 10.18 0.20
CA PHE A 183 10.13 9.26 1.33
C PHE A 183 11.53 9.25 1.95
N PHE A 184 12.57 9.13 1.13
CA PHE A 184 13.93 9.03 1.62
C PHE A 184 14.34 10.27 2.43
N LYS A 185 14.06 11.47 1.90
CA LYS A 185 14.39 12.74 2.55
C LYS A 185 13.70 12.91 3.90
N GLN A 186 12.44 12.50 4.01
CA GLN A 186 11.63 12.80 5.19
C GLN A 186 11.64 11.68 6.25
N TYR A 187 11.69 10.42 5.84
CA TYR A 187 11.42 9.30 6.75
C TYR A 187 12.46 8.18 6.74
N SER A 188 13.53 8.25 5.92
CA SER A 188 14.48 7.13 5.82
C SER A 188 15.20 6.82 7.13
N GLU A 189 15.56 7.84 7.92
CA GLU A 189 16.29 7.62 9.18
C GLU A 189 15.37 7.13 10.31
N ASP A 190 14.10 7.55 10.32
CA ASP A 190 13.11 7.02 11.27
C ASP A 190 12.72 5.59 10.92
N ALA A 191 12.50 5.29 9.64
CA ALA A 191 12.26 3.93 9.15
C ALA A 191 13.40 2.98 9.51
N LYS A 192 14.66 3.39 9.29
CA LYS A 192 15.84 2.59 9.65
C LYS A 192 15.94 2.36 11.15
N ARG A 193 15.68 3.39 11.96
CA ARG A 193 15.77 3.31 13.43
C ARG A 193 14.71 2.39 14.02
N ALA A 194 13.49 2.45 13.49
CA ALA A 194 12.40 1.56 13.88
C ALA A 194 12.61 0.13 13.36
N GLY A 195 13.41 -0.08 12.31
CA GLY A 195 13.60 -1.39 11.68
C GLY A 195 12.56 -1.72 10.60
N LEU A 196 11.81 -0.70 10.15
CA LEU A 196 10.92 -0.77 9.00
C LEU A 196 11.71 -1.13 7.75
N LYS A 197 11.19 -2.06 6.97
CA LYS A 197 11.74 -2.46 5.67
C LYS A 197 10.76 -2.06 4.58
N ILE A 198 11.29 -1.58 3.46
CA ILE A 198 10.53 -1.28 2.26
C ILE A 198 11.25 -1.93 1.09
N TRP A 199 10.59 -2.86 0.41
CA TRP A 199 11.13 -3.56 -0.74
C TRP A 199 10.33 -3.24 -1.98
N VAL A 200 11.04 -3.06 -3.09
CA VAL A 200 10.50 -2.65 -4.37
C VAL A 200 10.42 -3.88 -5.26
N VAL A 201 9.21 -4.19 -5.70
CA VAL A 201 8.96 -5.21 -6.71
C VAL A 201 8.90 -4.52 -8.07
N ASN A 202 9.64 -5.06 -9.04
CA ASN A 202 9.43 -4.79 -10.45
C ASN A 202 8.47 -5.84 -11.01
N PRO A 203 7.19 -5.50 -11.30
CA PRO A 203 6.23 -6.48 -11.80
C PRO A 203 6.62 -7.04 -13.19
N ASP A 204 7.21 -6.22 -14.05
CA ASP A 204 7.58 -6.59 -15.42
C ASP A 204 8.76 -7.56 -15.45
N GLU A 205 9.83 -7.21 -14.71
CA GLU A 205 11.03 -8.04 -14.61
C GLU A 205 10.88 -9.18 -13.58
N LYS A 206 9.77 -9.18 -12.84
CA LYS A 206 9.45 -10.18 -11.83
C LYS A 206 10.53 -10.33 -10.75
N THR A 207 11.13 -9.21 -10.35
CA THR A 207 12.22 -9.14 -9.37
C THR A 207 11.85 -8.29 -8.17
N ILE A 208 12.59 -8.46 -7.08
CA ILE A 208 12.46 -7.67 -5.86
C ILE A 208 13.84 -7.18 -5.44
N ASP A 209 13.90 -5.95 -4.92
CA ASP A 209 15.10 -5.32 -4.40
C ASP A 209 14.78 -4.48 -3.15
N PRO A 210 15.70 -4.36 -2.20
CA PRO A 210 15.46 -3.54 -1.02
C PRO A 210 15.60 -2.06 -1.36
N PHE A 211 14.67 -1.24 -0.89
CA PHE A 211 14.80 0.23 -0.88
C PHE A 211 15.24 0.72 0.51
N ILE A 212 14.57 0.24 1.56
CA ILE A 212 14.99 0.42 2.96
C ILE A 212 15.09 -0.94 3.64
N GLY A 213 16.24 -1.19 4.27
CA GLY A 213 16.46 -2.37 5.12
C GLY A 213 16.60 -3.70 4.38
N TYR A 214 17.25 -4.65 5.05
CA TYR A 214 17.49 -6.00 4.55
C TYR A 214 16.87 -7.03 5.51
N PRO A 215 16.53 -8.23 5.03
CA PRO A 215 16.11 -9.32 5.90
C PRO A 215 17.28 -9.74 6.81
N LYS A 216 16.95 -10.13 8.04
CA LYS A 216 17.93 -10.75 8.96
C LYS A 216 18.34 -12.15 8.50
N ASP A 217 17.48 -12.84 7.76
CA ASP A 217 17.81 -14.13 7.18
C ASP A 217 18.74 -13.99 5.96
N PHE A 218 20.02 -14.33 6.13
CA PHE A 218 21.02 -14.34 5.06
C PHE A 218 20.64 -15.22 3.85
N ARG A 219 19.75 -16.21 4.03
CA ARG A 219 19.24 -17.04 2.92
C ARG A 219 18.45 -16.20 1.91
N LEU A 220 17.70 -15.22 2.39
CA LEU A 220 16.85 -14.33 1.56
C LEU A 220 17.67 -13.30 0.78
N LEU A 221 18.88 -12.97 1.22
CA LEU A 221 19.74 -11.99 0.53
C LEU A 221 20.07 -12.39 -0.92
N LYS A 222 20.09 -13.70 -1.21
CA LYS A 222 20.33 -14.23 -2.55
C LYS A 222 19.15 -14.06 -3.50
N GLY A 223 17.95 -13.82 -2.96
CA GLY A 223 16.73 -13.63 -3.74
C GLY A 223 16.59 -12.22 -4.35
N PHE A 224 17.36 -11.24 -3.86
CA PHE A 224 17.37 -9.90 -4.44
C PHE A 224 18.15 -9.87 -5.74
N LYS A 225 17.65 -9.13 -6.74
CA LYS A 225 18.32 -9.02 -8.05
C LYS A 225 19.63 -8.27 -7.93
N ASN A 226 19.64 -7.13 -7.21
CA ASN A 226 20.77 -6.21 -7.09
C ASN A 226 20.95 -5.68 -5.65
N PRO A 227 21.25 -6.54 -4.66
CA PRO A 227 21.40 -6.12 -3.26
C PRO A 227 22.52 -5.08 -3.05
N LYS A 228 23.54 -5.03 -3.92
CA LYS A 228 24.62 -4.04 -3.84
C LYS A 228 24.21 -2.66 -4.36
N ALA A 229 23.31 -2.59 -5.34
CA ALA A 229 22.84 -1.33 -5.89
C ALA A 229 21.99 -0.57 -4.86
N ALA A 230 21.14 -1.28 -4.13
CA ALA A 230 20.36 -0.72 -3.01
C ALA A 230 21.24 -0.10 -1.90
N ALA A 231 22.34 -0.77 -1.55
CA ALA A 231 23.31 -0.26 -0.57
C ALA A 231 24.02 1.02 -1.08
N LEU A 232 24.36 1.06 -2.37
CA LEU A 232 24.97 2.24 -3.01
C LEU A 232 23.98 3.40 -3.09
N VAL A 233 22.73 3.14 -3.48
CA VAL A 233 21.66 4.16 -3.52
C VAL A 233 21.42 4.77 -2.13
N SER A 234 21.38 3.95 -1.07
CA SER A 234 21.29 4.46 0.31
C SER A 234 22.51 5.29 0.74
N ALA A 235 23.70 5.04 0.17
CA ALA A 235 24.91 5.80 0.46
C ALA A 235 24.95 7.11 -0.34
N TYR A 236 24.61 7.08 -1.63
CA TYR A 236 24.59 8.25 -2.52
C TYR A 236 23.51 9.25 -2.14
N TRP A 237 22.30 8.80 -1.80
CA TRP A 237 21.24 9.72 -1.41
C TRP A 237 21.49 10.41 -0.08
N ARG A 238 22.30 9.83 0.83
CA ARG A 238 22.74 10.58 2.02
C ARG A 238 23.60 11.78 1.64
N VAL A 239 24.49 11.63 0.66
CA VAL A 239 25.40 12.69 0.21
C VAL A 239 24.63 13.79 -0.54
N THR A 240 23.78 13.41 -1.50
CA THR A 240 23.04 14.39 -2.33
C THR A 240 21.98 15.17 -1.54
N VAL A 241 21.49 14.64 -0.42
CA VAL A 241 20.53 15.35 0.45
C VAL A 241 21.25 16.36 1.35
N THR A 242 22.45 16.06 1.84
CA THR A 242 23.28 17.05 2.58
C THR A 242 23.77 18.21 1.72
N ASP A 243 23.90 18.03 0.40
CA ASP A 243 24.35 19.09 -0.52
C ASP A 243 23.21 20.04 -0.96
N LEU A 244 21.98 19.82 -0.48
CA LEU A 244 20.79 20.64 -0.76
C LEU A 244 20.31 21.46 0.46
N ASP A 245 21.00 21.35 1.59
CA ASP A 245 20.87 22.22 2.78
C ASP A 245 21.91 23.36 2.74
#